data_AF-P55551-F1
#
_entry.id   AF-P55551-F1
#
_cell.length_a   1.000
_cell.length_b   1.000
_cell.length_c   1.000
_cell.angle_alpha   90.00
_cell.angle_beta   90.00
_cell.angle_gamma   90.00
#
_symmetry.space_group_name_H-M   'P 1'
#
loop_
_entity.id
_entity.type
_entity.pdbx_description
1 polymer ?
#
loop_
_entity_poly.entity_id
_entity_poly.type
_entity_poly.pdbx_seq_one_letter_code
_entity_poly.pdbx_strand_id
1 'polypeptide(L)'
;MKGRECARNEASRSWFGACSFASLPDQAVPACSLGSGEIPMAHGTKQKLMKASDIPAFVNEVIEAGCDICAVGHEKYVIGDTDLSRGAYGKMRQRLGRIEEAYGDRDFLKLEIVAYLRSIGRYVDVGADGSE
;
A
#
# COMPACT_ATOMS: atom_id res chain seq x y z
N MET A 1 -42.89 27.30 14.50
CA MET A 1 -43.25 25.90 14.82
C MET A 1 -42.01 25.20 15.34
N LYS A 2 -42.07 24.65 16.57
CA LYS A 2 -41.03 23.82 17.19
C LYS A 2 -40.98 22.48 16.47
N GLY A 3 -39.80 22.04 16.05
CA GLY A 3 -39.55 20.70 15.53
C GLY A 3 -38.21 20.19 16.04
N ARG A 4 -38.18 19.79 17.31
CA ARG A 4 -37.12 18.97 17.91
C ARG A 4 -37.79 17.69 18.36
N GLU A 5 -37.29 16.55 17.91
CA GLU A 5 -37.00 15.40 18.78
C GLU A 5 -36.18 14.38 17.98
N CYS A 6 -34.96 14.09 18.46
CA CYS A 6 -34.12 12.99 17.96
C CYS A 6 -34.74 11.66 18.41
N ALA A 7 -35.01 10.76 17.46
CA ALA A 7 -35.46 9.41 17.73
C ALA A 7 -34.36 8.59 18.42
N ARG A 8 -34.47 8.50 19.74
CA ARG A 8 -33.84 7.46 20.58
C ARG A 8 -34.63 6.17 20.33
N ASN A 9 -34.11 5.29 19.47
CA ASN A 9 -34.65 3.93 19.35
C ASN A 9 -34.00 3.05 20.41
N GLU A 10 -34.75 2.80 21.47
CA GLU A 10 -34.45 1.88 22.55
C GLU A 10 -35.27 0.60 22.31
N ALA A 11 -34.84 -0.22 21.35
CA ALA A 11 -35.40 -1.55 21.11
C ALA A 11 -34.39 -2.62 21.56
N SER A 12 -34.02 -2.56 22.83
CA SER A 12 -33.32 -3.64 23.53
C SER A 12 -34.11 -3.96 24.80
N ARG A 13 -35.13 -4.82 24.66
CA ARG A 13 -35.58 -5.79 25.68
C ARG A 13 -36.78 -6.61 25.18
N SER A 14 -36.61 -7.92 25.33
CA SER A 14 -37.62 -8.98 25.42
C SER A 14 -38.39 -9.42 24.17
N TRP A 15 -37.81 -10.37 23.45
CA TRP A 15 -38.54 -11.59 23.10
C TRP A 15 -37.61 -12.81 23.17
N PHE A 16 -37.34 -13.23 24.41
CA PHE A 16 -37.15 -14.65 24.68
C PHE A 16 -38.54 -15.30 24.55
N GLY A 17 -38.80 -16.01 23.46
CA GLY A 17 -40.14 -16.55 23.20
C GLY A 17 -40.22 -17.45 21.98
N ALA A 18 -39.77 -18.69 22.17
CA ALA A 18 -40.27 -19.92 21.53
C ALA A 18 -40.63 -19.91 20.03
N CYS A 19 -39.69 -20.32 19.18
CA CYS A 19 -40.01 -21.12 18.00
C CYS A 19 -39.24 -22.44 18.08
N SER A 20 -40.01 -23.47 18.41
CA SER A 20 -39.66 -24.87 18.41
C SER A 20 -39.44 -25.37 16.96
N PHE A 21 -38.45 -26.25 16.81
CA PHE A 21 -38.53 -27.49 16.03
C PHE A 21 -38.80 -27.40 14.50
N ALA A 22 -37.73 -27.63 13.71
CA ALA A 22 -37.67 -28.53 12.56
C ALA A 22 -36.36 -28.26 11.79
N SER A 23 -35.39 -29.17 11.82
CA SER A 23 -35.27 -30.23 10.81
C SER A 23 -34.60 -29.74 9.52
N LEU A 24 -33.30 -30.07 9.40
CA LEU A 24 -32.52 -30.29 8.18
C LEU A 24 -32.05 -29.08 7.31
N PRO A 25 -30.91 -29.22 6.60
CA PRO A 25 -29.73 -30.01 6.95
C PRO A 25 -28.40 -29.23 6.83
N ASP A 26 -27.40 -29.77 7.51
CA ASP A 26 -25.99 -29.76 7.10
C ASP A 26 -25.87 -30.04 5.59
N GLN A 27 -24.91 -29.40 4.94
CA GLN A 27 -24.37 -29.63 3.59
C GLN A 27 -24.45 -28.40 2.68
N ALA A 28 -23.33 -28.19 2.00
CA ALA A 28 -23.05 -27.18 1.00
C ALA A 28 -22.84 -25.76 1.54
N VAL A 29 -21.74 -25.57 2.29
CA VAL A 29 -20.89 -24.44 1.93
C VAL A 29 -20.58 -24.61 0.44
N PRO A 30 -21.00 -23.69 -0.46
CA PRO A 30 -20.38 -23.67 -1.75
C PRO A 30 -18.90 -23.43 -1.46
N ALA A 31 -18.05 -24.36 -1.87
CA ALA A 31 -16.71 -24.02 -2.25
C ALA A 31 -16.87 -22.97 -3.34
N CYS A 32 -17.02 -21.70 -2.93
CA CYS A 32 -16.96 -20.55 -3.80
C CYS A 32 -15.61 -20.72 -4.45
N SER A 33 -15.70 -21.16 -5.69
CA SER A 33 -14.59 -21.53 -6.53
C SER A 33 -13.56 -20.45 -6.33
N LEU A 34 -12.36 -20.85 -5.89
CA LEU A 34 -11.16 -20.09 -6.18
C LEU A 34 -11.20 -19.93 -7.68
N GLY A 35 -11.80 -18.83 -8.13
CA GLY A 35 -11.66 -18.36 -9.48
C GLY A 35 -10.16 -18.22 -9.62
N SER A 36 -9.56 -19.18 -10.29
CA SER A 36 -8.34 -18.98 -11.05
C SER A 36 -8.65 -17.77 -11.93
N GLY A 37 -8.42 -16.59 -11.38
CA GLY A 37 -8.26 -15.38 -12.15
C GLY A 37 -7.03 -15.66 -13.00
N GLU A 38 -7.29 -16.20 -14.18
CA GLU A 38 -6.39 -16.17 -15.30
C GLU A 38 -6.01 -14.69 -15.46
N ILE A 39 -4.86 -14.30 -14.94
CA ILE A 39 -4.29 -13.00 -15.26
C ILE A 39 -3.77 -13.18 -16.69
N PRO A 40 -4.42 -12.59 -17.71
CA PRO A 40 -4.00 -12.80 -19.08
C PRO A 40 -2.56 -12.30 -19.24
N MET A 41 -1.75 -13.18 -19.82
CA MET A 41 -0.40 -12.86 -20.27
C MET A 41 -0.42 -11.85 -21.43
N ALA A 42 0.67 -11.10 -21.51
CA ALA A 42 1.19 -10.48 -22.72
C ALA A 42 0.45 -9.24 -23.26
N HIS A 43 0.45 -8.16 -22.49
CA HIS A 43 0.64 -6.85 -23.12
C HIS A 43 2.15 -6.64 -23.26
N GLY A 44 2.64 -6.64 -24.51
CA GLY A 44 4.04 -6.39 -24.83
C GLY A 44 4.56 -5.23 -24.00
N THR A 45 5.55 -5.51 -23.17
CA THR A 45 6.02 -4.57 -22.16
C THR A 45 6.74 -3.43 -22.87
N LYS A 46 6.01 -2.40 -23.30
CA LYS A 46 6.58 -1.05 -23.25
C LYS A 46 6.82 -0.78 -21.78
N GLN A 47 7.93 -1.29 -21.26
CA GLN A 47 8.44 -0.86 -19.98
C GLN A 47 8.70 0.63 -20.17
N LYS A 48 7.79 1.44 -19.63
CA LYS A 48 8.06 2.85 -19.42
C LYS A 48 9.41 2.88 -18.68
N LEU A 49 10.35 3.65 -19.19
CA LEU A 49 11.63 3.87 -18.53
C LEU A 49 11.60 5.27 -17.96
N MET A 50 11.91 5.41 -16.68
CA MET A 50 12.04 6.70 -16.04
C MET A 50 13.25 7.47 -16.59
N LYS A 51 13.21 8.80 -16.63
CA LYS A 51 14.38 9.61 -16.98
C LYS A 51 15.09 10.10 -15.72
N ALA A 52 16.39 10.35 -15.80
CA ALA A 52 17.15 10.94 -14.70
C ALA A 52 16.56 12.31 -14.26
N SER A 53 15.99 13.08 -15.19
CA SER A 53 15.31 14.35 -14.89
C SER A 53 14.03 14.19 -14.05
N ASP A 54 13.42 13.00 -14.06
CA ASP A 54 12.19 12.71 -13.32
C ASP A 54 12.47 12.30 -11.86
N ILE A 55 13.73 12.05 -11.49
CA ILE A 55 14.15 11.66 -10.12
C ILE A 55 13.62 12.59 -9.03
N PRO A 56 13.78 13.93 -9.12
CA PRO A 56 13.24 14.83 -8.10
C PRO A 56 11.71 14.76 -8.00
N ALA A 57 11.01 14.60 -9.12
CA ALA A 57 9.55 14.48 -9.12
C ALA A 57 9.10 13.17 -8.46
N PHE A 58 9.76 12.06 -8.79
CA PHE A 58 9.50 10.76 -8.19
C PHE A 58 9.73 10.76 -6.68
N VAL A 59 10.86 11.30 -6.22
CA VAL A 59 11.15 11.41 -4.78
C VAL A 59 10.07 12.23 -4.08
N ASN A 60 9.61 13.32 -4.69
CA ASN A 60 8.55 14.14 -4.13
C ASN A 60 7.20 13.38 -4.07
N GLU A 61 6.78 12.72 -5.14
CA GLU A 61 5.54 11.94 -5.15
C GLU A 61 5.55 10.79 -4.13
N VAL A 62 6.70 10.16 -3.90
CA VAL A 62 6.85 9.13 -2.86
C VAL A 62 6.65 9.73 -1.46
N ILE A 63 7.21 10.91 -1.21
CA ILE A 63 7.04 11.64 0.06
C ILE A 63 5.59 12.09 0.23
N GLU A 64 4.96 12.63 -0.81
CA GLU A 64 3.54 13.03 -0.81
C GLU A 64 2.59 11.84 -0.62
N ALA A 65 2.97 10.64 -1.09
CA ALA A 65 2.20 9.43 -0.86
C ALA A 65 2.17 9.01 0.63
N GLY A 66 3.07 9.57 1.44
CA GLY A 66 3.31 9.20 2.83
C GLY A 66 4.29 8.05 2.97
N CYS A 67 5.33 8.01 2.13
CA CYS A 67 6.45 7.08 2.25
C CYS A 67 7.74 7.87 2.41
N ASP A 68 8.63 7.42 3.28
CA ASP A 68 9.98 7.95 3.33
C ASP A 68 10.87 7.22 2.32
N ILE A 69 11.79 7.98 1.69
CA ILE A 69 12.75 7.46 0.74
C ILE A 69 14.15 7.95 1.11
N CYS A 70 15.04 6.99 1.34
CA CYS A 70 16.41 7.24 1.78
C CYS A 70 17.41 6.38 1.00
N ALA A 71 18.57 6.97 0.69
CA ALA A 71 19.72 6.22 0.20
C ALA A 71 20.33 5.39 1.36
N VAL A 72 20.76 4.17 1.06
CA VAL A 72 21.46 3.26 1.97
C VAL A 72 22.82 2.94 1.38
N GLY A 73 23.87 3.49 1.99
CA GLY A 73 25.21 3.44 1.43
C GLY A 73 25.31 4.22 0.11
N HIS A 74 26.01 3.64 -0.87
CA HIS A 74 26.29 4.25 -2.19
C HIS A 74 25.56 3.55 -3.35
N GLU A 75 24.89 2.43 -3.09
CA GLU A 75 24.42 1.53 -4.16
C GLU A 75 22.92 1.26 -4.10
N LYS A 76 22.30 1.50 -2.93
CA LYS A 76 20.92 1.09 -2.66
C LYS A 76 20.13 2.25 -2.08
N TYR A 77 18.83 2.19 -2.23
CA TYR A 77 17.89 3.07 -1.54
C TYR A 77 16.74 2.21 -1.01
N VAL A 78 16.04 2.73 -0.02
CA VAL A 78 14.89 2.08 0.60
C VAL A 78 13.71 3.04 0.55
N ILE A 79 12.55 2.51 0.21
CA ILE A 79 11.25 3.19 0.33
C ILE A 79 10.49 2.46 1.41
N GLY A 80 10.08 3.18 2.45
CA GLY A 80 9.36 2.60 3.57
C GLY A 80 8.71 3.66 4.42
N ASP A 81 7.71 3.25 5.20
CA ASP A 81 7.17 4.05 6.28
C ASP A 81 7.31 3.24 7.56
N THR A 82 7.80 3.87 8.63
CA THR A 82 8.07 3.21 9.92
C THR A 82 6.82 3.01 10.78
N ASP A 83 5.72 3.73 10.51
CA ASP A 83 4.65 3.91 11.49
C ASP A 83 3.26 3.47 10.99
N LEU A 84 3.18 2.74 9.87
CA LEU A 84 1.89 2.27 9.32
C LEU A 84 1.39 0.97 9.96
N SER A 85 0.13 1.01 10.43
CA SER A 85 -0.67 -0.20 10.70
C SER A 85 -0.81 -1.06 9.44
N ARG A 86 -0.95 -2.39 9.59
CA ARG A 86 -1.08 -3.35 8.47
C ARG A 86 -2.13 -2.95 7.41
N GLY A 87 -3.24 -2.34 7.84
CA GLY A 87 -4.27 -1.83 6.91
C GLY A 87 -3.83 -0.59 6.12
N ALA A 88 -3.02 0.28 6.73
CA ALA A 88 -2.44 1.44 6.08
C ALA A 88 -1.30 1.04 5.13
N TYR A 89 -0.51 0.02 5.49
CA TYR A 89 0.51 -0.57 4.62
C TYR A 89 -0.06 -1.03 3.27
N GLY A 90 -1.24 -1.68 3.27
CA GLY A 90 -1.91 -2.10 2.03
C GLY A 90 -2.28 -0.92 1.11
N LYS A 91 -2.84 0.16 1.67
CA LYS A 91 -3.16 1.39 0.92
C LYS A 91 -1.89 2.08 0.41
N MET A 92 -0.83 2.11 1.23
CA MET A 92 0.46 2.67 0.85
C MET A 92 1.08 1.90 -0.31
N ARG A 93 1.13 0.57 -0.25
CA ARG A 93 1.63 -0.27 -1.35
C ARG A 93 0.86 -0.02 -2.65
N GLN A 94 -0.45 0.17 -2.56
CA GLN A 94 -1.27 0.49 -3.73
C GLN A 94 -0.91 1.86 -4.32
N ARG A 95 -0.63 2.87 -3.49
CA ARG A 95 -0.18 4.20 -3.96
C ARG A 95 1.21 4.12 -4.59
N LEU A 96 2.16 3.46 -3.92
CA LEU A 96 3.50 3.24 -4.46
C LEU A 96 3.48 2.50 -5.80
N GLY A 97 2.62 1.48 -5.94
CA GLY A 97 2.47 0.75 -7.21
C GLY A 97 1.99 1.62 -8.36
N ARG A 98 1.11 2.60 -8.09
CA ARG A 98 0.67 3.57 -9.11
C ARG A 98 1.78 4.54 -9.51
N ILE A 99 2.58 4.99 -8.54
CA ILE A 99 3.74 5.84 -8.80
C ILE A 99 4.78 5.05 -9.63
N GLU A 100 5.08 3.82 -9.24
CA GLU A 100 5.96 2.92 -9.99
C GLU A 100 5.46 2.68 -11.42
N GLU A 101 4.17 2.46 -11.61
CA GLU A 101 3.59 2.31 -12.96
C GLU A 101 3.70 3.59 -13.80
N ALA A 102 3.54 4.76 -13.17
CA ALA A 102 3.61 6.06 -13.86
C ALA A 102 5.03 6.41 -14.36
N TYR A 103 6.04 6.18 -13.53
CA TYR A 103 7.46 6.42 -13.88
C TYR A 103 8.06 5.26 -14.66
N GLY A 104 7.57 4.05 -14.43
CA GLY A 104 8.05 2.82 -15.05
C GLY A 104 9.25 2.20 -14.35
N ASP A 105 10.05 1.47 -15.11
CA ASP A 105 11.27 0.84 -14.60
C ASP A 105 12.29 1.90 -14.17
N ARG A 106 12.93 1.61 -13.03
CA ARG A 106 13.86 2.48 -12.32
C ARG A 106 15.19 1.78 -12.04
N ASP A 107 15.35 0.54 -12.47
CA ASP A 107 16.45 -0.33 -12.07
C ASP A 107 17.80 0.25 -12.55
N PHE A 108 17.80 0.78 -13.77
CA PHE A 108 18.95 1.43 -14.39
C PHE A 108 19.28 2.82 -13.80
N LEU A 109 18.34 3.47 -13.08
CA LEU A 109 18.56 4.77 -12.41
C LEU A 109 18.82 4.64 -10.92
N LYS A 110 18.97 3.43 -10.38
CA LYS A 110 19.23 3.24 -8.93
C LYS A 110 20.37 4.10 -8.42
N LEU A 111 21.50 4.13 -9.14
CA LEU A 111 22.67 4.93 -8.75
C LEU A 111 22.40 6.43 -8.81
N GLU A 112 21.66 6.89 -9.83
CA GLU A 112 21.29 8.30 -9.97
C GLU A 112 20.31 8.74 -8.86
N ILE A 113 19.35 7.88 -8.50
CA ILE A 113 18.43 8.12 -7.38
C ILE A 113 19.23 8.22 -6.07
N VAL A 114 20.17 7.31 -5.85
CA VAL A 114 21.04 7.34 -4.66
C VAL A 114 21.90 8.59 -4.61
N ALA A 115 22.50 9.01 -5.73
CA ALA A 115 23.28 10.22 -5.82
C ALA A 115 22.43 11.47 -5.52
N TYR A 116 21.21 11.53 -6.05
CA TYR A 116 20.26 12.60 -5.76
C TYR A 116 19.85 12.64 -4.28
N LEU A 117 19.48 11.48 -3.71
CA LEU A 117 19.12 11.36 -2.29
C LEU A 117 20.26 11.79 -1.36
N ARG A 118 21.51 11.44 -1.70
CA ARG A 118 22.70 11.94 -1.01
C ARG A 118 22.88 13.45 -1.16
N SER A 119 22.65 13.99 -2.34
CA SER A 119 22.75 15.43 -2.59
C SER A 119 21.76 16.26 -1.77
N ILE A 120 20.56 15.72 -1.48
CA ILE A 120 19.58 16.39 -0.61
C ILE A 120 19.75 16.06 0.87
N GLY A 121 20.71 15.19 1.24
CA GLY A 121 20.98 14.80 2.62
C GLY A 121 20.06 13.68 3.17
N ARG A 122 19.31 12.96 2.33
CA ARG A 122 18.49 11.82 2.73
C ARG A 122 19.24 10.50 2.51
N TYR A 123 20.28 10.27 3.31
CA TYR A 123 21.07 9.04 3.24
C TYR A 123 21.39 8.48 4.62
N VAL A 124 21.48 7.15 4.68
CA VAL A 124 21.97 6.37 5.81
C VAL A 124 23.27 5.74 5.36
N ASP A 125 24.36 6.05 6.07
CA ASP A 125 25.64 5.40 5.82
C ASP A 125 25.72 4.09 6.60
N VAL A 126 25.99 2.98 5.90
CA VAL A 126 26.09 1.65 6.50
C VAL A 126 27.55 1.32 6.88
N GLY A 127 28.50 2.22 6.58
CA GLY A 127 29.92 2.06 6.90
C GLY A 127 30.40 2.87 8.10
N ALA A 128 29.56 3.73 8.68
CA ALA A 128 29.94 4.57 9.82
C ALA A 128 29.94 3.84 11.18
N ASP A 129 29.59 2.55 11.23
CA ASP A 129 29.66 1.74 12.46
C ASP A 129 31.10 1.21 12.75
N GLY A 130 32.08 2.11 12.73
CA GLY A 130 33.27 2.01 13.59
C GLY A 130 34.32 0.94 13.30
N SER A 131 34.87 0.89 12.09
CA SER A 131 36.23 0.36 11.86
C SER A 131 36.96 1.34 10.94
N GLU A 132 37.90 2.18 11.36
CA GLU A 132 38.91 2.15 12.43
C GLU A 132 39.24 3.59 12.87
#